data_AF-A0A7G1NEG3-F1
#
_entry.id   AF-A0A7G1NEG3-F1
#
_cell.length_a   1.000
_cell.length_b   1.000
_cell.length_c   1.000
_cell.angle_alpha   90.00
_cell.angle_beta   90.00
_cell.angle_gamma   90.00
#
_symmetry.space_group_name_H-M   'P 1'
#
loop_
_entity.id
_entity.type
_entity.pdbx_description
1 polymer ?
#
loop_
_entity_poly.entity_id
_entity_poly.type
_entity_poly.pdbx_seq_one_letter_code
_entity_poly.pdbx_strand_id
1 'polypeptide(L)'
;MSDHTPAAELWSTIDALTRWLDTNRPVGGREGLLLRVLKLTEEVGEVSEAVIGATGQNPRKGVTHTWEDVQAELCDVAITALVALRTLTPEARGVFGGHLGRVRERSVGSK
;
A
#
# COMPACT_ATOMS: atom_id res chain seq x y z
N MET A 1 -29.90 3.48 -5.72
CA MET A 1 -29.04 3.69 -4.54
C MET A 1 -27.80 2.85 -4.75
N SER A 2 -26.72 3.46 -5.19
CA SER A 2 -25.45 2.76 -5.38
C SER A 2 -24.92 2.37 -4.01
N ASP A 3 -24.63 1.08 -3.85
CA ASP A 3 -24.20 0.50 -2.58
C ASP A 3 -22.71 0.86 -2.34
N HIS A 4 -22.47 2.00 -1.69
CA HIS A 4 -21.14 2.51 -1.35
C HIS A 4 -20.57 1.73 -0.16
N THR A 5 -20.16 0.49 -0.40
CA THR A 5 -19.42 -0.29 0.60
C THR A 5 -17.98 0.24 0.71
N PRO A 6 -17.35 0.31 1.89
CA PRO A 6 -15.96 0.77 2.05
C PRO A 6 -14.95 0.08 1.13
N ALA A 7 -15.16 -1.20 0.83
CA ALA A 7 -14.33 -1.93 -0.12
C ALA A 7 -14.52 -1.44 -1.58
N ALA A 8 -15.72 -1.04 -1.98
CA ALA A 8 -15.97 -0.48 -3.30
C ALA A 8 -15.30 0.89 -3.46
N GLU A 9 -15.37 1.73 -2.42
CA GLU A 9 -14.68 3.02 -2.35
C GLU A 9 -13.15 2.86 -2.40
N LEU A 10 -12.58 1.90 -1.67
CA LEU A 10 -11.14 1.62 -1.73
C LEU A 10 -10.68 1.35 -3.17
N TRP A 11 -11.34 0.44 -3.88
CA TRP A 11 -10.92 0.06 -5.22
C TRP A 11 -11.16 1.16 -6.25
N SER A 12 -12.23 1.96 -6.11
CA SER A 12 -12.45 3.12 -6.98
C SER A 12 -11.36 4.18 -6.79
N THR A 13 -10.91 4.39 -5.55
CA THR A 13 -9.76 5.26 -5.24
C THR A 13 -8.45 4.72 -5.82
N ILE A 14 -8.15 3.43 -5.62
CA ILE A 14 -6.93 2.81 -6.19
C ILE A 14 -6.91 2.90 -7.72
N ASP A 15 -8.05 2.70 -8.37
CA ASP A 15 -8.19 2.88 -9.81
C ASP A 15 -7.91 4.34 -10.24
N ALA A 16 -8.44 5.31 -9.50
CA ALA A 16 -8.20 6.73 -9.77
C ALA A 16 -6.72 7.10 -9.61
N LEU A 17 -6.07 6.66 -8.52
CA LEU A 17 -4.64 6.87 -8.27
C LEU A 17 -3.77 6.24 -9.36
N THR A 18 -4.09 5.00 -9.74
CA THR A 18 -3.34 4.29 -10.80
C THR A 18 -3.44 5.03 -12.13
N ARG A 19 -4.64 5.48 -12.52
CA ARG A 19 -4.85 6.27 -13.75
C ARG A 19 -4.10 7.60 -13.71
N TRP A 20 -4.11 8.29 -12.56
CA TRP A 20 -3.38 9.53 -12.39
C TRP A 20 -1.86 9.31 -12.56
N LEU A 21 -1.31 8.27 -11.92
CA LEU A 21 0.11 7.91 -12.07
C LEU A 21 0.45 7.48 -13.50
N ASP A 22 -0.44 6.76 -14.20
CA ASP A 22 -0.23 6.38 -15.60
C ASP A 22 -0.15 7.61 -16.52
N THR A 23 -0.87 8.67 -16.20
CA THR A 23 -0.90 9.93 -16.97
C THR A 23 0.29 10.84 -16.68
N ASN A 24 0.88 10.74 -15.48
CA ASN A 24 1.93 11.65 -14.99
C ASN A 24 3.32 11.01 -14.92
N ARG A 25 3.52 9.85 -15.54
CA ARG A 25 4.82 9.16 -15.52
C ARG A 25 5.63 9.38 -16.81
N PRO A 26 6.97 9.50 -16.70
CA PRO A 26 7.84 9.58 -17.86
C PRO A 26 8.01 8.24 -18.59
N VAL A 27 7.75 7.11 -17.92
CA VAL A 27 8.05 5.76 -18.41
C VAL A 27 6.82 4.84 -18.25
N GLY A 28 6.46 4.12 -19.32
CA GLY A 28 5.33 3.19 -19.34
C GLY A 28 5.71 1.71 -19.32
N GLY A 29 4.74 0.84 -19.62
CA GLY A 29 4.96 -0.59 -19.84
C GLY A 29 5.58 -1.33 -18.64
N ARG A 30 6.46 -2.30 -18.95
CA ARG A 30 7.10 -3.16 -17.93
C ARG A 30 8.00 -2.38 -16.98
N GLU A 31 8.71 -1.38 -17.48
CA GLU A 31 9.60 -0.57 -16.64
C GLU A 31 8.80 0.26 -15.63
N GLY A 32 7.69 0.89 -16.05
CA GLY A 32 6.79 1.59 -15.13
C GLY A 32 6.21 0.68 -14.03
N LEU A 33 5.90 -0.58 -14.35
CA LEU A 33 5.52 -1.58 -13.36
C LEU A 33 6.65 -1.88 -12.37
N LEU A 34 7.88 -2.12 -12.87
CA LEU A 34 9.03 -2.41 -12.00
C LEU A 34 9.33 -1.24 -11.06
N LEU A 35 9.24 0.00 -11.54
CA LEU A 35 9.41 1.20 -10.69
C LEU A 35 8.35 1.28 -9.59
N ARG A 36 7.09 0.94 -9.87
CA ARG A 36 6.04 0.87 -8.84
C ARG A 36 6.30 -0.22 -7.81
N VAL A 37 6.86 -1.36 -8.21
CA VAL A 37 7.28 -2.40 -7.27
C VAL A 37 8.47 -1.93 -6.43
N LEU A 38 9.44 -1.21 -7.02
CA LEU A 38 10.59 -0.67 -6.29
C LEU A 38 10.18 0.39 -5.26
N LYS A 39 9.15 1.20 -5.53
CA LYS A 39 8.61 2.18 -4.59
C LYS A 39 8.25 1.55 -3.22
N LEU A 40 7.84 0.28 -3.18
CA LEU A 40 7.59 -0.43 -1.91
C LEU A 40 8.79 -0.42 -0.95
N THR A 41 10.01 -0.45 -1.48
CA THR A 41 11.22 -0.42 -0.64
C THR A 41 11.40 0.94 0.03
N GLU A 42 11.00 2.02 -0.66
CA GLU A 42 11.03 3.38 -0.13
C GLU A 42 10.04 3.53 1.02
N GLU A 43 8.78 3.15 0.80
CA GLU A 43 7.70 3.23 1.80
C GLU A 43 8.03 2.39 3.07
N VAL A 44 8.61 1.19 2.90
CA VAL A 44 9.05 0.37 4.03
C VAL A 44 10.22 1.02 4.78
N GLY A 45 11.07 1.77 4.07
CA GLY A 45 12.11 2.59 4.66
C GLY A 45 11.54 3.72 5.50
N GLU A 46 10.50 4.39 5.02
CA GLU A 46 9.80 5.47 5.73
C GLU A 46 9.10 4.95 6.99
N VAL A 47 8.44 3.78 6.93
CA VAL A 47 7.93 3.09 8.15
C VAL A 47 9.06 2.87 9.16
N SER A 48 10.23 2.44 8.68
CA SER A 48 11.38 2.18 9.56
C SER A 48 11.89 3.48 10.21
N GLU A 49 11.96 4.58 9.45
CA GLU A 49 12.33 5.90 9.96
C GLU A 49 11.32 6.41 10.98
N ALA A 50 10.02 6.28 10.70
CA ALA A 50 8.95 6.68 11.60
C ALA A 50 9.00 5.89 12.92
N VAL A 51 9.21 4.57 12.86
CA VAL A 51 9.35 3.73 14.07
C VAL A 51 10.57 4.15 14.90
N ILE A 52 11.73 4.35 14.27
CA ILE A 52 12.95 4.81 14.95
C ILE A 52 12.72 6.17 15.60
N GLY A 53 12.02 7.06 14.91
CA GLY A 53 11.65 8.39 15.42
C GLY A 53 10.65 8.34 16.57
N ALA A 54 9.63 7.48 16.51
CA ALA A 54 8.60 7.34 17.54
C ALA A 54 9.13 6.68 18.82
N THR A 55 10.11 5.79 18.67
CA THR A 55 10.75 5.08 19.78
C THR A 55 11.99 5.79 20.33
N GLY A 56 12.39 6.91 19.71
CA GLY A 56 13.54 7.72 20.14
C GLY A 56 14.89 6.99 20.04
N GLN A 57 15.00 5.96 19.19
CA GLN A 57 16.18 5.09 19.14
C GLN A 57 17.41 5.76 18.53
N ASN A 58 17.25 6.93 17.89
CA ASN A 58 18.36 7.74 17.44
C ASN A 58 18.78 8.73 18.55
N PRO A 59 19.86 8.47 19.31
CA PRO A 59 20.26 9.32 20.43
C PRO A 59 20.67 10.74 20.00
N ARG A 60 20.92 10.98 18.71
CA ARG A 60 21.25 12.33 18.19
C ARG A 60 20.01 13.18 17.91
N LYS A 61 18.84 12.55 17.74
CA LYS A 61 17.59 13.24 17.36
C LYS A 61 16.49 13.14 18.41
N GLY A 62 16.55 12.17 19.33
CA GLY A 62 15.48 11.93 20.30
C GLY A 62 14.20 11.44 19.62
N VAL A 63 13.04 11.77 20.19
CA VAL A 63 11.74 11.45 19.60
C VAL A 63 11.39 12.48 18.53
N THR A 64 11.22 12.03 17.28
CA THR A 64 10.92 12.90 16.13
C THR A 64 9.60 12.59 15.44
N HIS A 65 9.02 11.43 15.72
CA HIS A 65 7.77 10.96 15.14
C HIS A 65 6.83 10.50 16.24
N THR A 66 5.59 10.31 15.87
CA THR A 66 4.50 9.77 16.68
C THR A 66 4.12 8.38 16.17
N TRP A 67 3.29 7.66 16.92
CA TRP A 67 2.73 6.39 16.42
C TRP A 67 1.65 6.62 15.36
N GLU A 68 1.07 7.81 15.29
CA GLU A 68 0.22 8.26 14.19
C GLU A 68 1.01 8.37 12.88
N ASP A 69 2.25 8.87 12.92
CA ASP A 69 3.12 8.90 11.75
C ASP A 69 3.42 7.47 11.26
N VAL A 70 3.72 6.54 12.17
CA VAL A 70 3.89 5.12 11.81
C VAL A 70 2.64 4.53 11.15
N GLN A 71 1.44 4.90 11.61
CA GLN A 71 0.19 4.45 10.99
C GLN A 71 0.03 5.01 9.58
N ALA A 72 0.41 6.26 9.35
CA ALA A 72 0.39 6.88 8.02
C ALA A 72 1.32 6.14 7.06
N GLU A 73 2.58 5.93 7.45
CA GLU A 73 3.55 5.23 6.60
C GLU A 73 3.12 3.78 6.29
N LEU A 74 2.48 3.09 7.25
CA LEU A 74 1.92 1.76 6.99
C LEU A 74 0.75 1.81 5.99
N CYS A 75 -0.04 2.87 5.99
CA CYS A 75 -1.08 3.08 4.99
C CYS A 75 -0.45 3.32 3.61
N ASP A 76 0.64 4.07 3.53
CA ASP A 76 1.32 4.34 2.27
C ASP A 76 1.95 3.08 1.66
N VAL A 77 2.54 2.20 2.49
CA VAL A 77 2.94 0.85 2.05
C VAL A 77 1.75 0.07 1.47
N ALA A 78 0.61 0.07 2.15
CA ALA A 78 -0.58 -0.67 1.71
C ALA A 78 -1.14 -0.11 0.39
N ILE A 79 -1.23 1.21 0.27
CA ILE A 79 -1.69 1.91 -0.94
C ILE A 79 -0.74 1.62 -2.10
N THR A 80 0.57 1.77 -1.90
CA THR A 80 1.60 1.50 -2.91
C THR A 80 1.55 0.05 -3.38
N ALA A 81 1.35 -0.92 -2.48
CA ALA A 81 1.17 -2.32 -2.84
C ALA A 81 -0.07 -2.57 -3.70
N LEU A 82 -1.21 -1.95 -3.34
CA LEU A 82 -2.46 -2.07 -4.09
C LEU A 82 -2.37 -1.42 -5.48
N VAL A 83 -1.71 -0.27 -5.59
CA VAL A 83 -1.41 0.41 -6.87
C VAL A 83 -0.48 -0.45 -7.75
N ALA A 84 0.57 -1.02 -7.17
CA ALA A 84 1.47 -1.93 -7.89
C ALA A 84 0.71 -3.17 -8.40
N LEU A 85 -0.14 -3.78 -7.56
CA LEU A 85 -0.98 -4.90 -7.97
C LEU A 85 -1.96 -4.51 -9.09
N ARG A 86 -2.58 -3.33 -8.99
CA ARG A 86 -3.51 -2.81 -10.01
C ARG A 86 -2.81 -2.50 -11.34
N THR A 87 -1.54 -2.12 -11.28
CA THR A 87 -0.69 -1.95 -12.46
C THR A 87 -0.37 -3.28 -13.12
N LEU A 88 -0.12 -4.32 -12.32
CA LEU A 88 0.21 -5.65 -12.79
C LEU A 88 -0.98 -6.35 -13.46
N THR A 89 -2.20 -6.14 -12.94
CA THR A 89 -3.42 -6.81 -13.42
C THR A 89 -4.66 -5.93 -13.23
N PRO A 90 -5.56 -5.86 -14.23
CA PRO A 90 -6.86 -5.24 -14.07
C PRO A 90 -7.80 -5.96 -13.09
N GLU A 91 -7.55 -7.23 -12.80
CA GLU A 91 -8.30 -8.06 -11.87
C GLU A 91 -7.83 -7.93 -10.42
N ALA A 92 -7.02 -6.91 -10.08
CA ALA A 92 -6.40 -6.72 -8.78
C ALA A 92 -7.35 -6.89 -7.59
N ARG A 93 -8.59 -6.38 -7.70
CA ARG A 93 -9.64 -6.56 -6.68
C ARG A 93 -9.93 -8.03 -6.37
N GLY A 94 -10.11 -8.84 -7.42
CA GLY A 94 -10.37 -10.26 -7.30
C GLY A 94 -9.13 -11.02 -6.79
N VAL A 95 -7.94 -10.66 -7.29
CA VAL A 95 -6.67 -11.27 -6.87
C VAL A 95 -6.42 -11.04 -5.38
N PHE A 96 -6.52 -9.79 -4.93
CA PHE A 96 -6.33 -9.44 -3.52
C PHE A 96 -7.38 -10.11 -2.64
N GLY A 97 -8.66 -9.97 -2.99
CA GLY A 97 -9.76 -10.56 -2.22
C GLY A 97 -9.66 -12.08 -2.10
N GLY A 98 -9.34 -12.77 -3.20
CA GLY A 98 -9.14 -14.21 -3.20
C GLY A 98 -7.92 -14.64 -2.38
N HIS A 99 -6.81 -13.89 -2.45
CA HIS A 99 -5.64 -14.17 -1.63
C HIS A 99 -5.93 -13.97 -0.13
N LEU A 100 -6.57 -12.86 0.22
CA LEU A 100 -6.97 -12.55 1.59
C LEU A 100 -7.92 -13.61 2.16
N GLY A 101 -8.89 -14.07 1.36
CA GLY A 101 -9.80 -15.16 1.72
C GLY A 101 -9.07 -16.46 2.08
N ARG A 102 -8.10 -16.87 1.25
CA ARG A 102 -7.25 -18.05 1.53
C ARG A 102 -6.40 -17.89 2.79
N VAL A 103 -5.84 -16.71 3.02
CA VAL A 103 -5.08 -16.41 4.25
C VAL A 103 -5.98 -16.54 5.47
N ARG A 104 -7.20 -15.97 5.42
CA ARG A 104 -8.19 -16.07 6.50
C ARG A 104 -8.57 -17.53 6.79
N GLU A 105 -8.87 -18.31 5.76
CA GLU A 105 -9.23 -19.73 5.91
C GLU A 105 -8.13 -20.52 6.62
N ARG A 106 -6.87 -20.30 6.23
CA ARG A 106 -5.70 -20.94 6.85
C ARG A 106 -5.46 -20.50 8.29
N SER A 107 -5.66 -19.21 8.61
CA SER A 107 -5.26 -18.65 9.90
C SER A 107 -6.36 -18.64 10.96
N VAL A 108 -7.61 -18.42 10.55
CA VAL A 108 -8.77 -18.22 11.44
C VAL A 108 -9.85 -19.30 11.21
N GLY A 109 -9.86 -19.96 10.05
CA GLY A 109 -10.87 -20.95 9.65
C GLY A 109 -10.62 -22.40 10.09
N SER A 110 -9.65 -22.64 10.98
CA SER A 110 -9.44 -23.96 11.61
C SER A 110 -9.55 -23.85 13.13
N LYS A 111 -10.77 -24.08 13.63
CA LYS A 111 -11.08 -24.62 14.94
C LYS A 111 -12.12 -25.71 14.77
#